data_AF-A0A956KJZ5-F1
#
_entry.id   AF-A0A956KJZ5-F1
#
_cell.length_a   1.000
_cell.length_b   1.000
_cell.length_c   1.000
_cell.angle_alpha   90.00
_cell.angle_beta   90.00
_cell.angle_gamma   90.00
#
_symmetry.space_group_name_H-M   'P 1'
#
loop_
_entity.id
_entity.type
_entity.pdbx_description
1 polymer ?
#
loop_
_entity_poly.entity_id
_entity_poly.type
_entity_poly.pdbx_seq_one_letter_code
_entity_poly.pdbx_strand_id
1 'polypeptide(L)'
;PLFVIDLADPNAPAVLGELKIPGFSTYMHPMDDDYLLTMGYDAQDMGNFAYFQGLQLQVIDASDLADPLLKFKEVIGTRGSTSEAATNHLAFNYYKTRDQLAVPMTICEESQGGGDYGDVMTFTGLLVYRVTTDQGFTLLGGIPHDEPDPLNTPSGKCFNWWTKSSSRVKRSVFMEDWVFSIAPDRVNVAHIDSLGDLAASIPLIE
;
A
#
# COMPACT_ATOMS: atom_id res chain seq x y z
N PRO A 1 -5.12 -13.76 -8.00
CA PRO A 1 -6.48 -13.88 -8.61
C PRO A 1 -7.54 -13.28 -7.68
N LEU A 2 -8.60 -12.71 -8.24
CA LEU A 2 -9.82 -12.27 -7.56
C LEU A 2 -10.97 -13.16 -8.02
N PHE A 3 -11.82 -13.60 -7.08
CA PHE A 3 -13.01 -14.38 -7.39
C PHE A 3 -14.25 -13.63 -6.93
N VAL A 4 -15.28 -13.63 -7.76
CA VAL A 4 -16.62 -13.18 -7.40
C VAL A 4 -17.46 -14.42 -7.13
N ILE A 5 -18.00 -14.51 -5.92
CA ILE A 5 -18.79 -15.67 -5.48
C ILE A 5 -20.23 -15.23 -5.29
N ASP A 6 -21.16 -15.91 -5.97
CA ASP A 6 -22.59 -15.79 -5.72
C ASP A 6 -22.95 -16.55 -4.42
N LEU A 7 -23.61 -15.83 -3.51
CA LEU A 7 -24.07 -16.32 -2.22
C LEU A 7 -25.61 -16.23 -2.07
N ALA A 8 -26.35 -16.08 -3.17
CA ALA A 8 -27.81 -16.04 -3.15
C ALA A 8 -28.43 -17.29 -2.50
N ASP A 9 -27.83 -18.47 -2.74
CA ASP A 9 -28.04 -19.68 -1.92
C ASP A 9 -26.79 -19.97 -1.08
N PRO A 10 -26.83 -19.75 0.25
CA PRO A 10 -25.67 -19.99 1.12
C PRO A 10 -25.27 -21.48 1.21
N ASN A 11 -26.15 -22.42 0.81
CA ASN A 11 -25.83 -23.85 0.78
C ASN A 11 -25.20 -24.28 -0.56
N ALA A 12 -25.22 -23.42 -1.58
CA ALA A 12 -24.73 -23.70 -2.92
C ALA A 12 -23.97 -22.49 -3.51
N PRO A 13 -22.86 -22.05 -2.89
CA PRO A 13 -22.06 -20.96 -3.42
C PRO A 13 -21.49 -21.30 -4.81
N ALA A 14 -21.52 -20.34 -5.73
CA ALA A 14 -21.04 -20.52 -7.10
C ALA A 14 -20.04 -19.42 -7.48
N VAL A 15 -19.04 -19.76 -8.30
CA VAL A 15 -18.15 -18.74 -8.88
C VAL A 15 -18.92 -18.04 -10.01
N LEU A 16 -19.10 -16.72 -9.86
CA LEU A 16 -19.76 -15.88 -10.85
C LEU A 16 -18.76 -15.30 -11.86
N GLY A 17 -17.58 -14.92 -11.38
CA GLY A 17 -16.50 -14.34 -12.19
C GLY A 17 -15.13 -14.55 -11.57
N GLU A 18 -14.08 -14.45 -12.39
CA GLU A 18 -12.69 -14.57 -11.97
C GLU A 18 -11.82 -13.56 -12.72
N LEU A 19 -10.97 -12.84 -11.99
CA LEU A 19 -9.90 -12.02 -12.56
C LEU A 19 -8.54 -12.60 -12.16
N LYS A 20 -7.85 -13.20 -13.13
CA LYS A 20 -6.50 -13.74 -12.91
C LYS A 20 -5.45 -12.65 -13.09
N ILE A 21 -4.83 -12.27 -11.98
CA ILE A 21 -3.77 -11.27 -11.90
C ILE A 21 -2.60 -11.80 -11.07
N PRO A 22 -1.34 -11.48 -11.45
CA PRO A 22 -0.17 -11.75 -10.62
C PRO A 22 -0.26 -11.05 -9.27
N GLY A 23 0.41 -11.64 -8.28
CA GLY A 23 0.35 -11.17 -6.91
C GLY A 23 -0.94 -11.57 -6.17
N PHE A 24 -1.13 -10.92 -5.03
CA PHE A 24 -2.30 -11.12 -4.18
C PHE A 24 -2.64 -9.84 -3.43
N SER A 25 -3.92 -9.64 -3.15
CA SER A 25 -4.39 -8.57 -2.27
C SER A 25 -4.45 -9.08 -0.83
N THR A 26 -3.95 -8.29 0.12
CA THR A 26 -4.14 -8.51 1.56
C THR A 26 -5.31 -7.73 2.12
N TYR A 27 -5.71 -6.64 1.44
CA TYR A 27 -6.86 -5.83 1.79
C TYR A 27 -7.59 -5.35 0.53
N MET A 28 -8.92 -5.26 0.63
CA MET A 28 -9.80 -4.76 -0.42
C MET A 28 -10.78 -3.76 0.19
N HIS A 29 -10.93 -2.61 -0.44
CA HIS A 29 -11.76 -1.50 0.01
C HIS A 29 -12.74 -1.11 -1.10
N PRO A 30 -14.06 -1.14 -0.84
CA PRO A 30 -15.03 -0.59 -1.80
C PRO A 30 -14.84 0.91 -1.97
N MET A 31 -14.53 1.37 -3.18
CA MET A 31 -14.55 2.80 -3.50
C MET A 31 -16.00 3.27 -3.67
N ASP A 32 -16.82 2.44 -4.32
CA ASP A 32 -18.26 2.57 -4.50
C ASP A 32 -18.86 1.18 -4.81
N ASP A 33 -20.03 1.13 -5.46
CA ASP A 33 -20.74 -0.12 -5.77
C ASP A 33 -20.04 -0.94 -6.87
N ASP A 34 -19.26 -0.29 -7.74
CA ASP A 34 -18.65 -0.89 -8.92
C ASP A 34 -17.14 -1.06 -8.77
N TYR A 35 -16.46 -0.23 -7.99
CA TYR A 35 -15.00 -0.20 -7.93
C TYR A 35 -14.41 -0.65 -6.59
N LEU A 36 -13.42 -1.52 -6.66
CA LEU A 36 -12.61 -1.94 -5.52
C LEU A 36 -11.21 -1.34 -5.60
N LEU A 37 -10.75 -0.73 -4.51
CA LEU A 37 -9.38 -0.34 -4.29
C LEU A 37 -8.69 -1.41 -3.44
N THR A 38 -7.65 -2.04 -3.97
CA THR A 38 -6.96 -3.13 -3.27
C THR A 38 -5.51 -2.79 -2.98
N MET A 39 -4.98 -3.46 -1.96
CA MET A 39 -3.59 -3.42 -1.57
C MET A 39 -3.07 -4.84 -1.34
N GLY A 40 -1.83 -5.09 -1.72
CA GLY A 40 -1.12 -6.29 -1.36
C GLY A 40 0.28 -6.30 -1.97
N TYR A 41 0.67 -7.42 -2.55
CA TYR A 41 2.00 -7.59 -3.13
C TYR A 41 1.90 -8.08 -4.55
N ASP A 42 2.72 -7.49 -5.42
CA ASP A 42 2.94 -8.06 -6.74
C ASP A 42 3.77 -9.34 -6.61
N ALA A 43 3.68 -10.23 -7.59
CA ALA A 43 4.44 -11.46 -7.58
C ALA A 43 4.91 -11.85 -8.98
N GLN A 44 6.16 -12.32 -9.04
CA GLN A 44 6.72 -12.96 -10.22
C GLN A 44 6.54 -14.47 -10.08
N ASP A 45 5.84 -15.07 -11.02
CA ASP A 45 5.63 -16.51 -11.10
C ASP A 45 6.89 -17.21 -11.63
N MET A 46 7.38 -18.21 -10.91
CA MET A 46 8.52 -19.06 -11.26
C MET A 46 8.08 -20.51 -11.53
N GLY A 47 6.78 -20.72 -11.78
CA GLY A 47 6.15 -22.01 -12.05
C GLY A 47 5.77 -22.78 -10.79
N ASN A 48 6.77 -23.18 -9.98
CA ASN A 48 6.54 -23.96 -8.76
C ASN A 48 6.48 -23.12 -7.48
N PHE A 49 6.86 -21.85 -7.58
CA PHE A 49 6.80 -20.87 -6.49
C PHE A 49 6.68 -19.48 -7.10
N ALA A 50 6.42 -18.47 -6.27
CA ALA A 50 6.40 -17.08 -6.70
C ALA A 50 7.29 -16.21 -5.81
N TYR A 51 7.97 -15.25 -6.41
CA TYR A 51 8.69 -14.22 -5.68
C TYR A 51 7.79 -13.00 -5.49
N PHE A 52 7.49 -12.68 -4.23
CA PHE A 52 6.82 -11.43 -3.88
C PHE A 52 7.73 -10.26 -4.19
N GLN A 53 7.19 -9.26 -4.87
CA GLN A 53 7.91 -8.08 -5.33
C GLN A 53 7.55 -6.88 -4.44
N GLY A 54 7.42 -5.69 -5.03
CA GLY A 54 6.95 -4.49 -4.36
C GLY A 54 5.50 -4.58 -3.91
N LEU A 55 5.10 -3.57 -3.13
CA LEU A 55 3.72 -3.38 -2.72
C LEU A 55 2.88 -3.02 -3.95
N GLN A 56 1.69 -3.60 -4.06
CA GLN A 56 0.80 -3.38 -5.18
C GLN A 56 -0.47 -2.67 -4.72
N LEU A 57 -0.85 -1.59 -5.40
CA LEU A 57 -2.17 -0.98 -5.33
C LEU A 57 -2.92 -1.26 -6.63
N GLN A 58 -4.23 -1.54 -6.54
CA GLN A 58 -5.05 -1.77 -7.73
C GLN A 58 -6.41 -1.11 -7.62
N VAL A 59 -6.94 -0.65 -8.75
CA VAL A 59 -8.36 -0.37 -8.91
C VAL A 59 -8.93 -1.46 -9.80
N ILE A 60 -9.93 -2.16 -9.29
CA ILE A 60 -10.65 -3.23 -9.99
C ILE A 60 -12.05 -2.72 -10.28
N ASP A 61 -12.46 -2.85 -11.53
CA ASP A 61 -13.82 -2.61 -12.00
C ASP A 61 -14.60 -3.92 -11.87
N ALA A 62 -15.64 -3.89 -11.06
CA ALA A 62 -16.55 -5.00 -10.79
C ALA A 62 -18.00 -4.63 -11.15
N SER A 63 -18.20 -3.65 -12.05
CA SER A 63 -19.54 -3.30 -12.57
C SER A 63 -20.23 -4.47 -13.29
N ASP A 64 -19.45 -5.32 -13.95
CA ASP A 64 -19.87 -6.67 -14.37
C ASP A 64 -19.23 -7.71 -13.47
N LEU A 65 -20.04 -8.28 -12.57
CA LEU A 65 -19.62 -9.29 -11.61
C LEU A 65 -19.19 -10.62 -12.28
N ALA A 66 -19.61 -10.88 -13.52
CA ALA A 66 -19.18 -12.05 -14.26
C ALA A 66 -17.82 -11.87 -14.96
N ASP A 67 -17.42 -10.62 -15.21
CA ASP A 67 -16.16 -10.27 -15.90
C ASP A 67 -15.47 -9.07 -15.22
N PRO A 68 -14.96 -9.22 -13.98
CA PRO A 68 -14.25 -8.15 -13.30
C PRO A 68 -12.92 -7.82 -14.00
N LEU A 69 -12.59 -6.54 -14.10
CA LEU A 69 -11.43 -6.04 -14.85
C LEU A 69 -10.43 -5.30 -13.96
N LEU A 70 -9.13 -5.56 -14.16
CA LEU A 70 -8.08 -4.73 -13.58
C LEU A 70 -8.02 -3.40 -14.33
N LYS A 71 -8.47 -2.31 -13.70
CA LYS A 71 -8.51 -0.99 -14.34
C LYS A 71 -7.19 -0.24 -14.21
N PHE A 72 -6.62 -0.23 -13.01
CA PHE A 72 -5.33 0.41 -12.73
C PHE A 72 -4.50 -0.45 -11.78
N LYS A 73 -3.18 -0.38 -11.95
CA LYS A 73 -2.19 -1.03 -11.08
C LYS A 73 -1.01 -0.10 -10.88
N GLU A 74 -0.59 0.04 -9.63
CA GLU A 74 0.63 0.73 -9.23
C GLU A 74 1.49 -0.24 -8.39
N VAL A 75 2.78 -0.34 -8.69
CA VAL A 75 3.73 -1.14 -7.90
C VAL A 75 4.75 -0.21 -7.29
N ILE A 76 4.90 -0.29 -5.96
CA ILE A 76 5.73 0.61 -5.17
C ILE A 76 6.91 -0.16 -4.58
N GLY A 77 8.10 0.29 -4.95
CA GLY A 77 9.38 -0.31 -4.57
C GLY A 77 9.59 -1.71 -5.14
N THR A 78 10.65 -2.35 -4.68
CA THR A 78 10.98 -3.74 -5.02
C THR A 78 10.72 -4.67 -3.85
N ARG A 79 11.07 -5.94 -4.04
CA ARG A 79 11.02 -6.98 -3.02
C ARG A 79 11.74 -6.53 -1.75
N GLY A 80 11.02 -6.56 -0.63
CA GLY A 80 11.50 -6.05 0.65
C GLY A 80 10.75 -4.79 1.12
N SER A 81 10.07 -4.11 0.20
CA SER A 81 9.16 -3.01 0.55
C SER A 81 7.97 -3.52 1.37
N THR A 82 7.44 -2.70 2.27
CA THR A 82 6.34 -3.09 3.14
C THR A 82 5.46 -1.91 3.56
N SER A 83 4.23 -2.23 3.95
CA SER A 83 3.26 -1.30 4.51
C SER A 83 2.54 -1.91 5.70
N GLU A 84 2.29 -1.11 6.73
CA GLU A 84 1.43 -1.49 7.86
C GLU A 84 0.02 -1.82 7.35
N ALA A 85 -0.44 -1.12 6.33
CA ALA A 85 -1.76 -1.34 5.71
C ALA A 85 -1.87 -2.71 5.03
N ALA A 86 -0.76 -3.36 4.69
CA ALA A 86 -0.78 -4.72 4.15
C ALA A 86 -1.14 -5.78 5.20
N THR A 87 -0.98 -5.49 6.50
CA THR A 87 -1.26 -6.42 7.60
C THR A 87 -2.26 -5.91 8.63
N ASN A 88 -2.62 -4.62 8.56
CA ASN A 88 -3.48 -3.94 9.51
C ASN A 88 -4.41 -2.98 8.77
N HIS A 89 -5.67 -3.38 8.57
CA HIS A 89 -6.65 -2.59 7.82
C HIS A 89 -6.88 -1.18 8.38
N LEU A 90 -6.60 -0.94 9.67
CA LEU A 90 -6.72 0.39 10.28
C LEU A 90 -5.61 1.37 9.84
N ALA A 91 -4.57 0.87 9.18
CA ALA A 91 -3.52 1.69 8.59
C ALA A 91 -3.81 2.06 7.13
N PHE A 92 -4.80 1.40 6.49
CA PHE A 92 -5.30 1.76 5.18
C PHE A 92 -6.28 2.93 5.32
N ASN A 93 -5.92 4.12 4.84
CA ASN A 93 -6.72 5.32 5.01
C ASN A 93 -7.11 5.94 3.66
N TYR A 94 -8.32 5.63 3.20
CA TYR A 94 -8.90 6.22 1.99
C TYR A 94 -9.95 7.26 2.36
N TYR A 95 -9.68 8.52 2.02
CA TYR A 95 -10.57 9.65 2.21
C TYR A 95 -11.34 9.96 0.91
N LYS A 96 -12.44 9.23 0.73
CA LYS A 96 -13.30 9.26 -0.47
C LYS A 96 -13.71 10.67 -0.90
N THR A 97 -14.05 11.57 0.02
CA THR A 97 -14.51 12.94 -0.30
C THR A 97 -13.52 13.74 -1.15
N ARG A 98 -12.24 13.36 -1.14
CA ARG A 98 -11.16 14.01 -1.89
C ARG A 98 -10.36 13.04 -2.75
N ASP A 99 -10.83 11.81 -2.89
CA ASP A 99 -10.15 10.74 -3.61
C ASP A 99 -8.70 10.52 -3.14
N GLN A 100 -8.44 10.64 -1.83
CA GLN A 100 -7.08 10.60 -1.27
C GLN A 100 -6.82 9.29 -0.54
N LEU A 101 -5.72 8.62 -0.88
CA LEU A 101 -5.25 7.42 -0.20
C LEU A 101 -3.93 7.73 0.51
N ALA A 102 -3.88 7.53 1.83
CA ALA A 102 -2.64 7.57 2.60
C ALA A 102 -2.18 6.14 2.96
N VAL A 103 -0.94 5.81 2.59
CA VAL A 103 -0.36 4.47 2.76
C VAL A 103 0.96 4.58 3.53
N PRO A 104 1.08 3.97 4.73
CA PRO A 104 2.36 3.84 5.40
C PRO A 104 3.31 3.00 4.58
N MET A 105 4.55 3.44 4.37
CA MET A 105 5.49 2.75 3.52
C MET A 105 6.89 2.72 4.13
N THR A 106 7.53 1.56 3.98
CA THR A 106 8.98 1.44 3.88
C THR A 106 9.29 0.92 2.49
N ILE A 107 10.00 1.71 1.69
CA ILE A 107 10.33 1.42 0.30
C ILE A 107 11.78 0.99 0.23
N CYS A 108 11.99 -0.15 -0.38
CA CYS A 108 13.30 -0.72 -0.66
C CYS A 108 13.48 -0.85 -2.16
N GLU A 109 14.67 -0.51 -2.62
CA GLU A 109 15.10 -0.56 -4.01
C GLU A 109 16.39 -1.38 -4.11
N GLU A 110 16.68 -1.87 -5.31
CA GLU A 110 17.92 -2.60 -5.60
C GLU A 110 19.09 -1.62 -5.80
N SER A 111 20.23 -1.91 -5.17
CA SER A 111 21.50 -1.25 -5.48
C SER A 111 21.97 -1.60 -6.89
N GLN A 112 22.70 -0.68 -7.54
CA GLN A 112 23.23 -0.97 -8.88
C GLN A 112 24.21 -2.16 -8.83
N GLY A 113 23.78 -3.30 -9.38
CA GLY A 113 24.52 -4.56 -9.38
C GLY A 113 24.11 -5.57 -8.28
N GLY A 114 23.07 -5.29 -7.49
CA GLY A 114 22.47 -6.19 -6.50
C GLY A 114 21.52 -7.23 -7.11
N GLY A 115 21.32 -8.37 -6.42
CA GLY A 115 20.48 -9.49 -6.87
C GLY A 115 18.97 -9.29 -6.70
N ASP A 116 18.18 -10.37 -6.72
CA ASP A 116 16.69 -10.45 -6.77
C ASP A 116 15.88 -9.76 -5.62
N TYR A 117 16.48 -8.88 -4.83
CA TYR A 117 15.92 -8.23 -3.64
C TYR A 117 16.40 -6.78 -3.47
N GLY A 118 15.51 -5.90 -3.03
CA GLY A 118 15.88 -4.57 -2.57
C GLY A 118 16.80 -4.64 -1.34
N ASP A 119 17.91 -3.93 -1.38
CA ASP A 119 18.92 -3.86 -0.34
C ASP A 119 19.19 -2.41 0.15
N VAL A 120 18.57 -1.43 -0.53
CA VAL A 120 18.63 -0.01 -0.17
C VAL A 120 17.23 0.48 0.19
N MET A 121 17.04 0.87 1.44
CA MET A 121 15.84 1.57 1.86
C MET A 121 15.90 3.02 1.38
N THR A 122 15.00 3.41 0.49
CA THR A 122 14.97 4.74 -0.14
C THR A 122 13.94 5.68 0.49
N PHE A 123 12.93 5.14 1.16
CA PHE A 123 11.90 5.93 1.84
C PHE A 123 11.30 5.16 3.02
N THR A 124 10.98 5.88 4.09
CA THR A 124 10.22 5.39 5.23
C THR A 124 9.32 6.53 5.70
N GLY A 125 8.00 6.30 5.78
CA GLY A 125 7.05 7.39 5.98
C GLY A 125 5.64 7.07 5.52
N LEU A 126 4.90 8.09 5.09
CA LEU A 126 3.54 7.98 4.58
C LEU A 126 3.49 8.51 3.15
N LEU A 127 3.13 7.66 2.18
CA LEU A 127 2.80 8.13 0.84
C LEU A 127 1.34 8.58 0.78
N VAL A 128 1.07 9.60 -0.02
CA VAL A 128 -0.28 10.06 -0.30
C VAL A 128 -0.51 10.06 -1.81
N TYR A 129 -1.56 9.37 -2.24
CA TYR A 129 -2.02 9.32 -3.62
C TYR A 129 -3.38 10.03 -3.74
N ARG A 130 -3.63 10.62 -4.91
CA ARG A 130 -4.99 10.78 -5.43
C ARG A 130 -5.35 9.52 -6.22
N VAL A 131 -6.51 8.95 -5.96
CA VAL A 131 -6.97 7.68 -6.56
C VAL A 131 -8.36 7.86 -7.14
N THR A 132 -8.47 7.91 -8.46
CA THR A 132 -9.76 8.06 -9.14
C THR A 132 -10.02 6.91 -10.11
N THR A 133 -11.29 6.69 -10.45
CA THR A 133 -11.70 5.59 -11.34
C THR A 133 -11.46 5.90 -12.82
N ASP A 134 -11.03 7.11 -13.17
CA ASP A 134 -10.70 7.56 -14.53
C ASP A 134 -9.19 7.74 -14.75
N GLN A 135 -8.43 8.14 -13.72
CA GLN A 135 -6.98 8.39 -13.83
C GLN A 135 -6.12 7.37 -13.06
N GLY A 136 -6.72 6.57 -12.18
CA GLY A 136 -5.98 5.62 -11.36
C GLY A 136 -5.20 6.32 -10.27
N PHE A 137 -3.90 6.04 -10.19
CA PHE A 137 -3.03 6.48 -9.09
C PHE A 137 -2.19 7.69 -9.51
N THR A 138 -2.33 8.80 -8.80
CA THR A 138 -1.45 9.97 -8.91
C THR A 138 -0.76 10.20 -7.58
N LEU A 139 0.56 10.01 -7.52
CA LEU A 139 1.33 10.30 -6.31
C LEU A 139 1.33 11.81 -6.04
N LEU A 140 0.79 12.23 -4.89
CA LEU A 140 0.82 13.63 -4.44
C LEU A 140 2.11 13.95 -3.70
N GLY A 141 2.72 12.94 -3.06
CA GLY A 141 3.99 13.07 -2.36
C GLY A 141 4.09 12.10 -1.19
N GLY A 142 5.12 12.31 -0.35
CA GLY A 142 5.35 11.51 0.84
C GLY A 142 5.76 12.37 2.02
N ILE A 143 5.23 12.05 3.19
CA ILE A 143 5.65 12.61 4.47
C ILE A 143 6.75 11.70 5.02
N PRO A 144 8.02 12.12 4.97
CA PRO A 144 9.11 11.29 5.45
C PRO A 144 9.04 11.16 6.97
N HIS A 145 9.47 10.01 7.49
CA HIS A 145 9.90 9.87 8.87
C HIS A 145 11.37 9.46 8.87
N ASP A 146 12.14 9.93 9.85
CA ASP A 146 13.48 9.38 10.09
C ASP A 146 13.37 8.08 10.88
N GLU A 147 14.35 7.18 10.71
CA GLU A 147 14.49 6.01 11.59
C GLU A 147 15.11 6.41 12.94
N PRO A 148 14.61 5.87 14.07
CA PRO A 148 15.49 5.52 15.16
C PRO A 148 16.30 4.30 14.79
N ASP A 149 17.61 4.52 14.71
CA ASP A 149 18.60 3.45 14.59
C ASP A 149 18.61 2.59 15.87
N PRO A 150 18.46 1.24 15.73
CA PRO A 150 19.55 0.43 16.28
C PRO A 150 19.89 -0.86 15.49
N LEU A 151 19.43 -1.03 14.24
CA LEU A 151 19.74 -2.24 13.45
C LEU A 151 20.67 -1.91 12.28
N ASN A 152 21.96 -1.97 12.62
CA ASN A 152 23.10 -1.56 11.83
C ASN A 152 23.51 -2.61 10.78
N THR A 153 22.58 -3.05 9.91
CA THR A 153 22.92 -3.68 8.62
C THR A 153 21.92 -3.27 7.52
N PRO A 154 22.39 -2.86 6.32
CA PRO A 154 21.51 -2.51 5.19
C PRO A 154 20.54 -3.64 4.80
N SER A 155 20.99 -4.90 4.86
CA SER A 155 20.19 -6.08 4.52
C SER A 155 19.11 -6.45 5.55
N GLY A 156 19.21 -5.99 6.81
CA GLY A 156 18.15 -6.18 7.80
C GLY A 156 16.94 -5.26 7.62
N LYS A 157 17.09 -4.17 6.84
CA LYS A 157 16.06 -3.13 6.67
C LYS A 157 15.03 -3.46 5.58
N CYS A 158 15.48 -4.17 4.55
CA CYS A 158 14.67 -4.59 3.41
C CYS A 158 14.35 -6.09 3.41
N PHE A 159 14.68 -6.78 4.50
CA PHE A 159 14.30 -8.17 4.70
C PHE A 159 13.10 -8.25 5.65
N ASN A 160 11.91 -8.40 5.09
CA ASN A 160 10.71 -8.72 5.85
C ASN A 160 9.91 -9.83 5.16
N TRP A 161 9.02 -10.43 5.93
CA TRP A 161 7.97 -11.29 5.40
C TRP A 161 6.70 -10.48 5.29
N TRP A 162 5.87 -10.72 4.28
CA TRP A 162 4.69 -9.91 3.99
C TRP A 162 3.67 -9.83 5.16
N THR A 163 3.66 -10.80 6.09
CA THR A 163 2.82 -10.74 7.31
C THR A 163 3.48 -10.00 8.49
N LYS A 164 4.70 -9.51 8.34
CA LYS A 164 5.49 -8.81 9.36
C LYS A 164 5.95 -7.46 8.83
N SER A 165 5.00 -6.52 8.69
CA SER A 165 5.37 -5.17 8.27
C SER A 165 6.31 -4.50 9.27
N SER A 166 7.39 -3.93 8.75
CA SER A 166 8.33 -3.10 9.49
C SER A 166 8.10 -1.60 9.29
N SER A 167 7.03 -1.20 8.59
CA SER A 167 6.81 0.21 8.28
C SER A 167 6.65 1.04 9.54
N ARG A 168 7.30 2.21 9.54
CA ARG A 168 7.41 3.05 10.72
C ARG A 168 6.10 3.72 11.09
N VAL A 169 5.46 4.30 10.09
CA VAL A 169 4.16 4.96 10.24
C VAL A 169 3.10 3.90 10.48
N LYS A 170 2.26 4.11 11.50
CA LYS A 170 1.22 3.16 11.88
C LYS A 170 -0.17 3.66 11.54
N ARG A 171 -0.39 4.97 11.55
CA ARG A 171 -1.69 5.59 11.27
C ARG A 171 -1.50 6.88 10.50
N SER A 172 -2.56 7.31 9.85
CA SER A 172 -2.65 8.64 9.25
C SER A 172 -4.02 9.24 9.49
N VAL A 173 -4.10 10.57 9.43
CA VAL A 173 -5.36 11.32 9.50
C VAL A 173 -5.33 12.41 8.43
N PHE A 174 -6.42 12.51 7.67
CA PHE A 174 -6.71 13.69 6.85
C PHE A 174 -7.57 14.65 7.66
N MET A 175 -7.16 15.92 7.73
CA MET A 175 -7.92 16.98 8.36
C MET A 175 -7.85 18.21 7.48
N GLU A 176 -8.94 18.49 6.76
CA GLU A 176 -8.95 19.51 5.71
C GLU A 176 -7.77 19.25 4.74
N ASP A 177 -6.94 20.26 4.50
CA ASP A 177 -5.79 20.20 3.60
C ASP A 177 -4.51 19.69 4.29
N TRP A 178 -4.62 19.20 5.52
CA TRP A 178 -3.51 18.70 6.31
C TRP A 178 -3.52 17.17 6.42
N VAL A 179 -2.32 16.60 6.36
CA VAL A 179 -2.10 15.17 6.50
C VAL A 179 -1.19 14.94 7.70
N PHE A 180 -1.68 14.11 8.62
CA PHE A 180 -0.97 13.70 9.82
C PHE A 180 -0.45 12.29 9.60
N SER A 181 0.85 12.10 9.73
CA SER A 181 1.54 10.83 9.68
C SER A 181 2.01 10.45 11.08
N ILE A 182 1.49 9.34 11.61
CA ILE A 182 1.61 8.98 13.02
C ILE A 182 2.48 7.73 13.17
N ALA A 183 3.65 7.89 13.78
CA ALA A 183 4.55 6.84 14.21
C ALA A 183 4.56 6.74 15.75
N PRO A 184 5.08 5.66 16.35
CA PRO A 184 5.07 5.48 17.81
C PRO A 184 5.80 6.59 18.60
N ASP A 185 6.81 7.21 18.00
CA ASP A 185 7.68 8.21 18.62
C ASP A 185 7.37 9.64 18.19
N ARG A 186 6.60 9.85 17.11
CA ARG A 186 6.42 11.17 16.51
C ARG A 186 5.20 11.25 15.58
N VAL A 187 4.61 12.44 15.52
CA VAL A 187 3.62 12.83 14.51
C VAL A 187 4.23 13.88 13.57
N ASN A 188 4.29 13.57 12.28
CA ASN A 188 4.66 14.54 11.25
C ASN A 188 3.40 15.07 10.58
N VAL A 189 3.38 16.39 10.35
CA VAL A 189 2.23 17.10 9.77
C VAL A 189 2.71 17.86 8.55
N ALA A 190 2.03 17.69 7.43
CA ALA A 190 2.31 18.41 6.20
C ALA A 190 1.02 18.85 5.51
N HIS A 191 1.12 19.94 4.74
CA HIS A 191 0.04 20.37 3.87
C HIS A 191 0.01 19.49 2.62
N ILE A 192 -1.18 19.24 2.05
CA ILE A 192 -1.37 18.32 0.92
C ILE A 192 -0.57 18.72 -0.33
N ASP A 193 -0.38 20.02 -0.54
CA ASP A 193 0.39 20.56 -1.67
C ASP A 193 1.90 20.57 -1.44
N SER A 194 2.37 20.20 -0.23
CA SER A 194 3.79 20.25 0.16
C SER A 194 4.15 19.13 1.15
N LEU A 195 3.78 17.88 0.85
CA LEU A 195 3.91 16.74 1.77
C LEU A 195 5.34 16.46 2.27
N GLY A 196 6.36 16.83 1.47
CA GLY A 196 7.78 16.70 1.85
C GLY A 196 8.27 17.80 2.79
N ASP A 197 7.57 18.94 2.84
CA ASP A 197 7.92 20.09 3.67
C ASP A 197 7.06 20.08 4.93
N LEU A 198 7.61 19.51 6.00
CA LEU A 198 6.89 19.35 7.27
C LEU A 198 6.53 20.71 7.86
N ALA A 199 5.24 20.95 8.11
CA ALA A 199 4.79 22.10 8.88
C ALA A 199 5.03 21.91 10.39
N ALA A 200 4.94 20.66 10.86
CA ALA A 200 5.27 20.29 12.23
C ALA A 200 5.80 18.85 12.33
N SER A 201 6.63 18.63 13.34
CA SER A 201 7.21 17.35 13.71
C SER A 201 7.16 17.27 15.24
N ILE A 202 6.21 16.51 15.77
CA ILE A 202 5.83 16.52 17.19
C ILE A 202 6.30 15.20 17.82
N PRO A 203 7.30 15.22 18.72
CA PRO A 203 7.70 14.01 19.44
C PRO A 203 6.59 13.57 20.40
N LEU A 204 6.37 12.26 20.49
CA LEU A 204 5.38 11.63 21.39
C LEU A 204 6.03 11.01 22.63
N ILE A 205 7.36 10.96 22.66
CA ILE A 205 8.17 10.51 23.78
C ILE A 205 9.12 11.65 24.15
N GLU A 206 9.23 11.95 25.45
CA GLU A 206 10.12 12.97 26.03
C GLU A 206 11.57 12.49 26.12
#